data_AF-A0A6I6JDK9-F1
#
_entry.id   AF-A0A6I6JDK9-F1
#
_cell.length_a   1.000
_cell.length_b   1.000
_cell.length_c   1.000
_cell.angle_alpha   90.00
_cell.angle_beta   90.00
_cell.angle_gamma   90.00
#
_symmetry.space_group_name_H-M   'P 1'
#
loop_
_entity.id
_entity.type
_entity.pdbx_description
1 polymer ?
#
loop_
_entity_poly.entity_id
_entity_poly.type
_entity_poly.pdbx_seq_one_letter_code
_entity_poly.pdbx_strand_id
1 'polypeptide(L)'
;MSNKKRQIDNLIFSGIPLKFSKEIFSDVFSRKNNSTLGKTLQAKRYKKIAELENFSNLSQEELNAPLGEFLMNLKNDGDNSYTLFLNDYGDLEYTSFAIVDKEFHNKKGVYAYFVGDEVKYIGRCTDNMRTRVNNGYGRIAPKNCYKDGQSTNCRINNLVRLATSNVTLWLHEMEDREIICQKEQELIELLSPPWNIKK
;
A
#
# COMPACT_ATOMS: atom_id res chain seq x y z
N MET A 1 -23.19 -10.88 16.61
CA MET A 1 -23.19 -9.48 17.08
C MET A 1 -23.46 -8.61 15.87
N SER A 2 -24.41 -7.69 15.91
CA SER A 2 -24.69 -6.82 14.75
C SER A 2 -23.50 -5.89 14.52
N ASN A 3 -22.98 -5.87 13.28
CA ASN A 3 -21.90 -4.96 12.91
C ASN A 3 -22.37 -3.50 13.05
N LYS A 4 -21.55 -2.64 13.66
CA LYS A 4 -21.85 -1.21 13.80
C LYS A 4 -22.17 -0.63 12.41
N LYS A 5 -23.11 0.30 12.36
CA LYS A 5 -23.50 1.01 11.13
C LYS A 5 -23.11 2.48 11.20
N ARG A 6 -22.70 3.03 10.07
CA ARG A 6 -22.37 4.45 9.90
C ARG A 6 -22.90 4.91 8.56
N GLN A 7 -23.52 6.08 8.53
CA GLN A 7 -23.97 6.69 7.28
C GLN A 7 -22.88 7.61 6.74
N ILE A 8 -22.61 7.53 5.44
CA ILE A 8 -21.79 8.49 4.70
C ILE A 8 -22.60 8.86 3.46
N ASP A 9 -22.91 10.14 3.33
CA ASP A 9 -23.88 10.62 2.32
C ASP A 9 -25.20 9.83 2.42
N ASN A 10 -25.66 9.19 1.33
CA ASN A 10 -26.87 8.37 1.29
C ASN A 10 -26.61 6.87 1.47
N LEU A 11 -25.38 6.46 1.82
CA LEU A 11 -24.97 5.06 1.91
C LEU A 11 -24.76 4.63 3.37
N ILE A 12 -25.16 3.39 3.66
CA ILE A 12 -24.96 2.75 4.97
C ILE A 12 -23.74 1.84 4.91
N PHE A 13 -22.74 2.14 5.71
CA PHE A 13 -21.52 1.36 5.86
C PHE A 13 -21.59 0.46 7.10
N SER A 14 -21.07 -0.76 6.96
CA SER A 14 -20.88 -1.71 8.05
C SER A 14 -19.44 -1.66 8.54
N GLY A 15 -19.25 -1.56 9.85
CA GLY A 15 -17.93 -1.57 10.47
C GLY A 15 -17.25 -2.94 10.30
N ILE A 16 -16.01 -2.93 9.84
CA ILE A 16 -15.15 -4.10 9.69
C ILE A 16 -14.11 -4.08 10.82
N PRO A 17 -14.15 -5.06 11.75
CA PRO A 17 -13.14 -5.19 12.78
C PRO A 17 -11.74 -5.45 12.17
N LEU A 18 -10.79 -4.56 12.50
CA LEU A 18 -9.38 -4.75 12.18
C LEU A 18 -8.61 -5.27 13.39
N LYS A 19 -7.76 -6.27 13.16
CA LYS A 19 -6.76 -6.71 14.14
C LYS A 19 -5.40 -6.13 13.76
N PHE A 20 -4.83 -5.33 14.64
CA PHE A 20 -3.51 -4.72 14.48
C PHE A 20 -2.42 -5.55 15.16
N SER A 21 -1.23 -5.58 14.55
CA SER A 21 0.01 -6.00 15.17
C SER A 21 0.64 -4.83 15.94
N LYS A 22 1.38 -5.14 17.01
CA LYS A 22 2.22 -4.15 17.72
C LYS A 22 3.56 -3.91 17.01
N GLU A 23 3.94 -4.79 16.09
CA GLU A 23 5.20 -4.72 15.38
C GLU A 23 5.20 -3.56 14.37
N ILE A 24 6.29 -2.80 14.41
CA ILE A 24 6.65 -1.80 13.41
C ILE A 24 7.85 -2.36 12.65
N PHE A 25 7.84 -2.21 11.33
CA PHE A 25 8.93 -2.69 10.49
C PHE A 25 9.30 -1.68 9.42
N SER A 26 10.59 -1.58 9.13
CA SER A 26 11.21 -0.75 8.11
C SER A 26 11.88 -1.62 7.04
N ASP A 27 12.52 -0.98 6.06
CA ASP A 27 13.43 -1.64 5.11
C ASP A 27 12.79 -2.78 4.33
N VAL A 28 11.47 -2.73 4.11
CA VAL A 28 10.71 -3.83 3.50
C VAL A 28 11.19 -4.10 2.07
N PHE A 29 11.69 -3.08 1.38
CA PHE A 29 12.29 -3.21 0.06
C PHE A 29 13.47 -4.21 0.06
N SER A 30 14.26 -4.27 1.14
CA SER A 30 15.45 -5.12 1.24
C SER A 30 15.14 -6.61 1.09
N ARG A 31 13.91 -7.01 1.42
CA ARG A 31 13.44 -8.40 1.34
C ARG A 31 13.10 -8.84 -0.09
N LYS A 32 13.30 -7.98 -1.10
CA LYS A 32 13.05 -8.33 -2.52
C LYS A 32 14.19 -9.20 -3.07
N ASN A 33 13.94 -10.51 -3.12
CA ASN A 33 14.90 -11.52 -3.58
C ASN A 33 14.51 -12.22 -4.89
N ASN A 34 13.34 -11.92 -5.46
CA ASN A 34 12.82 -12.58 -6.66
C ASN A 34 13.24 -11.92 -7.99
N SER A 35 14.21 -11.01 -7.95
CA SER A 35 14.81 -10.37 -9.12
C SER A 35 16.21 -9.87 -8.74
N THR A 36 17.13 -9.93 -9.69
CA THR A 36 18.46 -9.35 -9.54
C THR A 36 18.48 -7.87 -9.90
N LEU A 37 19.56 -7.17 -9.54
CA LEU A 37 19.81 -5.80 -9.95
C LEU A 37 19.86 -5.66 -11.48
N GLY A 38 20.65 -6.47 -12.16
CA GLY A 38 20.83 -6.41 -13.61
C GLY A 38 19.53 -6.60 -14.38
N LYS A 39 18.70 -7.59 -13.97
CA LYS A 39 17.36 -7.78 -14.57
C LYS A 39 16.45 -6.56 -14.37
N THR A 40 16.59 -5.88 -13.23
CA THR A 40 15.79 -4.70 -12.91
C THR A 40 16.20 -3.50 -13.74
N LEU A 41 17.50 -3.26 -13.90
CA LEU A 41 18.06 -2.16 -14.69
C LEU A 41 17.68 -2.24 -16.18
N GLN A 42 17.47 -3.45 -16.70
CA GLN A 42 16.98 -3.65 -18.07
C GLN A 42 15.51 -3.25 -18.27
N ALA A 43 14.71 -3.14 -17.21
CA ALA A 43 13.31 -2.80 -17.32
C ALA A 43 13.12 -1.31 -17.67
N LYS A 44 12.15 -1.01 -18.55
CA LYS A 44 11.89 0.35 -19.06
C LYS A 44 11.81 1.43 -17.98
N ARG A 45 11.23 1.13 -16.81
CA ARG A 45 11.09 2.08 -15.69
C ARG A 45 12.43 2.43 -15.01
N TYR A 46 13.46 1.62 -15.18
CA TYR A 46 14.78 1.78 -14.55
C TYR A 46 15.89 2.13 -15.54
N LYS A 47 15.59 2.26 -16.84
CA LYS A 47 16.59 2.54 -17.88
C LYS A 47 17.45 3.77 -17.57
N LYS A 48 16.83 4.86 -17.11
CA LYS A 48 17.55 6.08 -16.73
C LYS A 48 18.50 5.87 -15.54
N ILE A 49 18.20 4.93 -14.66
CA ILE A 49 19.04 4.60 -13.50
C ILE A 49 20.24 3.78 -13.98
N ALA A 50 20.04 2.85 -14.92
CA ALA A 50 21.11 2.06 -15.52
C ALA A 50 22.19 2.89 -16.23
N GLU A 51 21.82 4.09 -16.70
CA GLU A 51 22.71 5.03 -17.39
C GLU A 51 23.49 5.94 -16.43
N LEU A 52 23.19 5.93 -15.12
CA LEU A 52 23.93 6.73 -14.14
C LEU A 52 25.29 6.08 -13.85
N GLU A 53 26.29 6.91 -13.59
CA GLU A 53 27.68 6.49 -13.33
C GLU A 53 27.79 5.40 -12.25
N ASN A 54 27.02 5.54 -11.17
CA ASN A 54 26.98 4.58 -10.05
C ASN A 54 26.46 3.19 -10.45
N PHE A 55 25.78 3.04 -11.59
CA PHE A 55 25.16 1.79 -12.03
C PHE A 55 25.63 1.31 -13.40
N SER A 56 26.32 2.15 -14.18
CA SER A 56 26.77 1.82 -15.54
C SER A 56 27.99 0.90 -15.59
N ASN A 57 28.80 0.87 -14.52
CA ASN A 57 30.06 0.15 -14.44
C ASN A 57 30.07 -0.97 -13.37
N LEU A 58 28.89 -1.47 -13.01
CA LEU A 58 28.76 -2.55 -12.01
C LEU A 58 29.38 -3.84 -12.52
N SER A 59 30.04 -4.56 -11.61
CA SER A 59 30.55 -5.91 -11.85
C SER A 59 29.42 -6.90 -12.11
N GLN A 60 29.76 -8.04 -12.73
CA GLN A 60 28.80 -9.11 -12.97
C GLN A 60 28.24 -9.69 -11.66
N GLU A 61 29.02 -9.67 -10.58
CA GLU A 61 28.60 -10.08 -9.24
C GLU A 61 27.50 -9.16 -8.71
N GLU A 62 27.71 -7.85 -8.75
CA GLU A 62 26.71 -6.84 -8.33
C GLU A 62 25.43 -6.91 -9.18
N LEU A 63 25.55 -7.10 -10.49
CA LEU A 63 24.40 -7.26 -11.37
C LEU A 63 23.59 -8.54 -11.06
N ASN A 64 24.24 -9.58 -10.55
CA ASN A 64 23.60 -10.83 -10.16
C ASN A 64 23.06 -10.81 -8.72
N ALA A 65 23.43 -9.82 -7.91
CA ALA A 65 22.96 -9.69 -6.55
C ALA A 65 21.42 -9.54 -6.49
N PRO A 66 20.75 -10.11 -5.47
CA PRO A 66 19.34 -9.83 -5.20
C PRO A 66 19.11 -8.33 -5.05
N LEU A 67 18.11 -7.79 -5.75
CA LEU A 67 17.89 -6.34 -5.78
C LEU A 67 17.72 -5.74 -4.39
N GLY A 68 16.94 -6.38 -3.51
CA GLY A 68 16.71 -5.87 -2.17
C GLY A 68 17.99 -5.82 -1.33
N GLU A 69 18.83 -6.85 -1.41
CA GLU A 69 20.10 -6.93 -0.69
C GLU A 69 21.07 -5.85 -1.16
N PHE A 70 21.24 -5.69 -2.47
CA PHE A 70 22.09 -4.65 -3.04
C PHE A 70 21.68 -3.24 -2.58
N LEU A 71 20.38 -2.93 -2.62
CA LEU A 71 19.88 -1.64 -2.14
C LEU A 71 20.04 -1.44 -0.63
N MET A 72 19.97 -2.52 0.16
CA MET A 72 20.20 -2.45 1.60
C MET A 72 21.66 -2.12 1.91
N ASN A 73 22.61 -2.69 1.14
CA ASN A 73 24.03 -2.37 1.29
C ASN A 73 24.30 -0.90 1.00
N LEU A 74 23.78 -0.36 -0.11
CA LEU A 74 23.87 1.08 -0.41
C LEU A 74 23.33 1.95 0.73
N LYS A 75 22.17 1.59 1.30
CA LYS A 75 21.59 2.31 2.44
C LYS A 75 22.50 2.27 3.67
N ASN A 76 23.05 1.09 3.99
CA ASN A 76 23.97 0.92 5.13
C ASN A 76 25.27 1.71 4.95
N ASP A 77 25.73 1.87 3.71
CA ASP A 77 26.90 2.66 3.35
C ASP A 77 26.61 4.17 3.28
N GLY A 78 25.35 4.57 3.49
CA GLY A 78 24.92 5.98 3.43
C GLY A 78 24.76 6.53 2.00
N ASP A 79 24.81 5.67 0.98
CA ASP A 79 24.57 6.07 -0.41
C ASP A 79 23.07 6.18 -0.69
N ASN A 80 22.56 7.40 -0.81
CA ASN A 80 21.14 7.67 -1.10
C ASN A 80 20.67 7.24 -2.50
N SER A 81 21.56 6.75 -3.37
CA SER A 81 21.21 6.28 -4.71
C SER A 81 20.21 5.11 -4.69
N TYR A 82 20.10 4.34 -3.59
CA TYR A 82 19.09 3.28 -3.46
C TYR A 82 17.65 3.81 -3.59
N THR A 83 17.40 5.04 -3.15
CA THR A 83 16.07 5.68 -3.22
C THR A 83 15.60 5.85 -4.65
N LEU A 84 16.51 5.89 -5.62
CA LEU A 84 16.19 5.96 -7.05
C LEU A 84 15.43 4.72 -7.53
N PHE A 85 15.43 3.61 -6.80
CA PHE A 85 14.66 2.41 -7.16
C PHE A 85 13.28 2.38 -6.51
N LEU A 86 13.06 3.20 -5.49
CA LEU A 86 11.87 3.18 -4.65
C LEU A 86 10.86 4.22 -5.13
N ASN A 87 9.59 4.00 -4.79
CA ASN A 87 8.61 5.09 -4.84
C ASN A 87 8.71 5.94 -3.57
N ASP A 88 8.05 7.10 -3.57
CA ASP A 88 8.11 8.10 -2.48
C ASP A 88 7.73 7.57 -1.09
N TYR A 89 7.04 6.42 -1.03
CA TYR A 89 6.60 5.79 0.21
C TYR A 89 7.32 4.47 0.46
N GLY A 90 8.32 4.11 -0.34
CA GLY A 90 8.93 2.78 -0.36
C GLY A 90 9.86 2.46 0.81
N ASP A 91 10.39 3.50 1.47
CA ASP A 91 11.29 3.37 2.62
C ASP A 91 10.76 4.11 3.85
N LEU A 92 9.51 3.80 4.22
CA LEU A 92 8.89 4.28 5.44
C LEU A 92 8.81 3.17 6.49
N GLU A 93 8.40 3.53 7.69
CA GLU A 93 7.96 2.57 8.68
C GLU A 93 6.52 2.12 8.43
N TYR A 94 6.26 0.84 8.64
CA TYR A 94 4.99 0.19 8.37
C TYR A 94 4.51 -0.59 9.59
N THR A 95 3.24 -0.96 9.57
CA THR A 95 2.61 -1.87 10.54
C THR A 95 1.88 -3.00 9.83
N SER A 96 1.36 -3.97 10.59
CA SER A 96 0.50 -5.03 10.04
C SER A 96 -0.88 -4.96 10.65
N PHE A 97 -1.90 -5.12 9.80
CA PHE A 97 -3.29 -5.24 10.24
C PHE A 97 -4.10 -6.10 9.28
N ALA A 98 -5.20 -6.68 9.76
CA ALA A 98 -6.01 -7.57 8.96
C ALA A 98 -7.48 -7.56 9.35
N ILE A 99 -8.34 -7.81 8.37
CA ILE A 99 -9.72 -8.26 8.56
C ILE A 99 -9.66 -9.72 9.04
N VAL A 100 -10.04 -9.94 10.30
CA VAL A 100 -10.08 -11.29 10.89
C VAL A 100 -11.45 -11.95 10.74
N ASP A 101 -12.50 -11.15 10.59
CA ASP A 101 -13.85 -11.64 10.39
C ASP A 101 -14.04 -12.12 8.94
N LYS A 102 -14.32 -13.42 8.79
CA LYS A 102 -14.49 -14.08 7.49
C LYS A 102 -15.74 -13.62 6.75
N GLU A 103 -16.74 -13.09 7.44
CA GLU A 103 -17.98 -12.58 6.82
C GLU A 103 -17.65 -11.52 5.75
N PHE A 104 -16.63 -10.70 6.01
CA PHE A 104 -16.22 -9.63 5.11
C PHE A 104 -15.24 -10.07 4.01
N HIS A 105 -14.63 -11.25 4.09
CA HIS A 105 -13.48 -11.61 3.23
C HIS A 105 -13.80 -11.55 1.74
N ASN A 106 -14.97 -12.06 1.35
CA ASN A 106 -15.39 -12.17 -0.05
C ASN A 106 -16.27 -11.00 -0.51
N LYS A 107 -16.46 -9.99 0.35
CA LYS A 107 -17.30 -8.84 0.03
C LYS A 107 -16.61 -7.87 -0.92
N LYS A 108 -17.44 -7.10 -1.61
CA LYS A 108 -17.07 -6.04 -2.54
C LYS A 108 -17.83 -4.78 -2.19
N GLY A 109 -17.42 -3.65 -2.75
CA GLY A 109 -18.07 -2.36 -2.50
C GLY A 109 -17.10 -1.20 -2.37
N VAL A 110 -17.61 -0.10 -1.82
CA VAL A 110 -16.79 1.05 -1.43
C VAL A 110 -16.53 0.97 0.06
N TYR A 111 -15.27 1.16 0.45
CA TYR A 111 -14.85 1.18 1.84
C TYR A 111 -14.24 2.53 2.22
N ALA A 112 -14.28 2.80 3.52
CA ALA A 112 -13.77 4.02 4.12
C ALA A 112 -12.87 3.69 5.31
N TYR A 113 -11.70 4.32 5.38
CA TYR A 113 -10.95 4.41 6.63
C TYR A 113 -11.34 5.68 7.37
N PHE A 114 -11.57 5.52 8.66
CA PHE A 114 -11.83 6.61 9.59
C PHE A 114 -10.74 6.69 10.64
N VAL A 115 -10.49 7.90 11.13
CA VAL A 115 -9.75 8.12 12.38
C VAL A 115 -10.69 8.86 13.33
N GLY A 116 -11.15 8.17 14.37
CA GLY A 116 -12.29 8.65 15.16
C GLY A 116 -13.53 8.76 14.26
N ASP A 117 -14.06 9.97 14.11
CA ASP A 117 -15.26 10.23 13.31
C ASP A 117 -14.99 10.81 11.91
N GLU A 118 -13.73 11.11 11.58
CA GLU A 118 -13.37 11.73 10.31
C GLU A 118 -13.05 10.69 9.24
N VAL A 119 -13.67 10.81 8.06
CA VAL A 119 -13.30 10.05 6.87
C VAL A 119 -11.91 10.48 6.43
N LYS A 120 -10.95 9.54 6.44
CA LYS A 120 -9.58 9.81 6.01
C LYS A 120 -9.30 9.31 4.60
N TYR A 121 -9.87 8.17 4.23
CA TYR A 121 -9.67 7.56 2.92
C TYR A 121 -10.95 6.90 2.44
N ILE A 122 -11.27 7.07 1.16
CA ILE A 122 -12.26 6.29 0.43
C ILE A 122 -11.53 5.44 -0.60
N GLY A 123 -11.89 4.17 -0.70
CA GLY A 123 -11.41 3.32 -1.77
C GLY A 123 -12.44 2.27 -2.16
N ARG A 124 -12.22 1.63 -3.30
CA ARG A 124 -13.10 0.56 -3.80
C ARG A 124 -12.49 -0.82 -3.73
N CYS A 125 -13.33 -1.84 -3.62
CA CYS A 125 -12.97 -3.24 -3.78
C CYS A 125 -13.95 -3.93 -4.73
N THR A 126 -13.47 -4.34 -5.91
CA THR A 126 -14.28 -5.01 -6.94
C THR A 126 -14.15 -6.52 -6.91
N ASP A 127 -13.24 -7.06 -6.09
CA ASP A 127 -12.86 -8.46 -6.13
C ASP A 127 -13.16 -9.13 -4.77
N ASN A 128 -12.33 -8.89 -3.75
CA ASN A 128 -12.56 -9.36 -2.38
C ASN A 128 -11.80 -8.50 -1.36
N MET A 129 -12.46 -8.15 -0.25
CA MET A 129 -11.89 -7.28 0.79
C MET A 129 -10.67 -7.88 1.48
N ARG A 130 -10.59 -9.21 1.61
CA ARG A 130 -9.41 -9.87 2.20
C ARG A 130 -8.14 -9.55 1.42
N THR A 131 -8.19 -9.63 0.10
CA THR A 131 -7.03 -9.36 -0.76
C THR A 131 -6.71 -7.87 -0.75
N ARG A 132 -7.73 -7.00 -0.84
CA ARG A 132 -7.52 -5.55 -0.79
C ARG A 132 -6.86 -5.09 0.51
N VAL A 133 -7.32 -5.60 1.65
CA VAL A 133 -6.82 -5.19 2.96
C VAL A 133 -5.66 -6.07 3.37
N ASN A 134 -5.88 -7.35 3.66
CA ASN A 134 -4.85 -8.19 4.30
C ASN A 134 -3.61 -8.40 3.43
N ASN A 135 -3.77 -8.52 2.11
CA ASN A 135 -2.64 -8.69 1.17
C ASN A 135 -2.17 -7.36 0.56
N GLY A 136 -2.96 -6.29 0.71
CA GLY A 136 -2.65 -4.95 0.21
C GLY A 136 -2.18 -4.05 1.35
N TYR A 137 -3.07 -3.20 1.85
CA TYR A 137 -2.72 -2.19 2.87
C TYR A 137 -2.24 -2.79 4.19
N GLY A 138 -2.76 -3.95 4.58
CA GLY A 138 -2.54 -4.58 5.87
C GLY A 138 -1.18 -5.27 6.01
N ARG A 139 -0.47 -5.53 4.89
CA ARG A 139 0.86 -6.10 4.91
C ARG A 139 1.63 -5.69 3.66
N ILE A 140 2.68 -4.89 3.84
CA ILE A 140 3.50 -4.42 2.72
C ILE A 140 4.38 -5.55 2.20
N ALA A 141 4.19 -5.89 0.93
CA ALA A 141 5.09 -6.75 0.19
C ALA A 141 6.29 -5.95 -0.34
N PRO A 142 7.50 -6.54 -0.45
CA PRO A 142 8.70 -5.84 -0.93
C PRO A 142 8.50 -5.14 -2.26
N LYS A 143 7.79 -5.78 -3.21
CA LYS A 143 7.47 -5.21 -4.52
C LYS A 143 6.71 -3.88 -4.44
N ASN A 144 5.89 -3.65 -3.41
CA ASN A 144 5.12 -2.41 -3.27
C ASN A 144 6.02 -1.19 -3.09
N CYS A 145 7.24 -1.38 -2.57
CA CYS A 145 8.16 -0.30 -2.23
C CYS A 145 8.88 0.30 -3.46
N TYR A 146 8.87 -0.40 -4.59
CA TYR A 146 9.64 -0.03 -5.78
C TYR A 146 8.88 0.95 -6.70
N LYS A 147 9.59 1.65 -7.59
CA LYS A 147 9.01 2.59 -8.59
C LYS A 147 7.94 1.98 -9.48
N ASP A 148 7.99 0.67 -9.66
CA ASP A 148 7.05 -0.11 -10.44
C ASP A 148 6.11 -0.97 -9.59
N GLY A 149 6.05 -0.67 -8.29
CA GLY A 149 5.12 -1.24 -7.32
C GLY A 149 3.81 -0.44 -7.17
N GLN A 150 2.98 -0.89 -6.22
CA GLN A 150 1.76 -0.21 -5.82
C GLN A 150 2.03 0.72 -4.64
N SER A 151 2.45 1.96 -4.92
CA SER A 151 2.81 2.97 -3.90
C SER A 151 1.67 3.28 -2.93
N THR A 152 0.42 3.22 -3.38
CA THR A 152 -0.76 3.39 -2.50
C THR A 152 -0.77 2.41 -1.34
N ASN A 153 -0.25 1.18 -1.53
CA ASN A 153 -0.19 0.21 -0.43
C ASN A 153 0.72 0.70 0.69
N CYS A 154 1.96 1.08 0.35
CA CYS A 154 2.92 1.64 1.29
C CYS A 154 2.37 2.88 1.99
N ARG A 155 1.82 3.82 1.21
CA ARG A 155 1.28 5.08 1.71
C ARG A 155 0.14 4.88 2.72
N ILE A 156 -0.88 4.11 2.35
CA ILE A 156 -2.04 3.89 3.23
C ILE A 156 -1.63 3.14 4.49
N ASN A 157 -0.73 2.14 4.38
CA ASN A 157 -0.23 1.45 5.57
C ASN A 157 0.50 2.40 6.54
N ASN A 158 1.42 3.21 6.01
CA ASN A 158 2.15 4.19 6.82
C ASN A 158 1.20 5.21 7.47
N LEU A 159 0.20 5.72 6.74
CA LEU A 159 -0.80 6.62 7.31
C LEU A 159 -1.63 5.96 8.42
N VAL A 160 -1.99 4.69 8.25
CA VAL A 160 -2.66 3.90 9.29
C VAL A 160 -1.75 3.72 10.52
N ARG A 161 -0.45 3.47 10.32
CA ARG A 161 0.53 3.46 11.42
C ARG A 161 0.47 4.80 12.16
N LEU A 162 0.68 5.91 11.45
CA LEU A 162 0.80 7.24 12.06
C LEU A 162 -0.46 7.66 12.82
N ALA A 163 -1.63 7.25 12.36
CA ALA A 163 -2.91 7.55 12.99
C ALA A 163 -3.22 6.76 14.28
N THR A 164 -2.44 5.72 14.63
CA THR A 164 -2.58 4.91 15.85
C THR A 164 -3.98 4.28 16.07
N SER A 165 -4.34 3.90 17.31
CA SER A 165 -5.43 2.96 17.68
C SER A 165 -6.86 3.37 17.34
N ASN A 166 -7.07 4.52 16.70
CA ASN A 166 -8.39 5.05 16.36
C ASN A 166 -8.77 4.81 14.90
N VAL A 167 -7.96 4.06 14.15
CA VAL A 167 -8.27 3.69 12.77
C VAL A 167 -9.34 2.61 12.72
N THR A 168 -10.43 2.89 12.01
CA THR A 168 -11.49 1.91 11.73
C THR A 168 -11.75 1.78 10.25
N LEU A 169 -12.18 0.60 9.81
CA LEU A 169 -12.54 0.31 8.43
C LEU A 169 -14.04 0.05 8.33
N TRP A 170 -14.65 0.57 7.29
CA TRP A 170 -16.09 0.49 7.06
C TRP A 170 -16.37 0.14 5.61
N LEU A 171 -17.39 -0.66 5.32
CA LEU A 171 -17.75 -1.10 3.97
C LEU A 171 -19.23 -0.88 3.69
N HIS A 172 -19.52 -0.21 2.59
CA HIS A 172 -20.81 -0.28 1.94
C HIS A 172 -20.74 -1.37 0.86
N GLU A 173 -21.46 -2.47 1.09
CA GLU A 173 -21.43 -3.64 0.22
C GLU A 173 -22.15 -3.39 -1.10
N MET A 174 -21.49 -3.72 -2.21
CA MET A 174 -22.02 -3.60 -3.55
C MET A 174 -21.40 -4.68 -4.44
N GLU A 175 -22.12 -5.14 -5.47
CA GLU A 175 -21.63 -6.23 -6.34
C GLU A 175 -21.19 -5.74 -7.73
N ASP A 176 -21.84 -4.70 -8.26
CA ASP A 176 -21.57 -4.22 -9.61
C ASP A 176 -20.27 -3.41 -9.68
N ARG A 177 -19.36 -3.83 -10.55
CA ARG A 177 -18.02 -3.24 -10.69
C ARG A 177 -18.08 -1.78 -11.14
N GLU A 178 -18.95 -1.43 -12.08
CA GLU A 178 -19.02 -0.09 -12.65
C GLU A 178 -19.62 0.87 -11.61
N ILE A 179 -20.70 0.45 -10.94
CA ILE A 179 -21.34 1.24 -9.88
C ILE A 179 -20.36 1.45 -8.71
N ILE A 180 -19.58 0.43 -8.33
CA ILE A 180 -18.53 0.56 -7.31
C ILE A 180 -17.49 1.62 -7.69
N CYS A 181 -17.04 1.63 -8.95
CA CYS A 181 -16.06 2.61 -9.41
C CYS A 181 -16.63 4.02 -9.42
N GLN A 182 -17.86 4.18 -9.90
CA GLN A 182 -18.56 5.46 -9.90
C GLN A 182 -18.75 6.00 -8.48
N LYS A 183 -19.24 5.17 -7.55
CA LYS A 183 -19.48 5.59 -6.16
C LYS A 183 -18.21 5.94 -5.39
N GLU A 184 -17.10 5.27 -5.67
CA GLU A 184 -15.79 5.68 -5.12
C GLU A 184 -15.45 7.12 -5.54
N GLN A 185 -15.60 7.44 -6.82
CA GLN A 185 -15.28 8.77 -7.36
C GLN A 185 -16.19 9.84 -6.76
N GLU A 186 -17.51 9.62 -6.78
CA GLU A 186 -18.49 10.56 -6.21
C GLU A 186 -18.20 10.86 -4.73
N LEU A 187 -17.90 9.84 -3.92
CA LEU A 187 -17.58 10.01 -2.51
C LEU A 187 -16.24 10.75 -2.30
N ILE A 188 -15.23 10.50 -3.13
CA ILE A 188 -13.95 11.22 -3.06
C ILE A 188 -14.14 12.69 -3.42
N GLU A 189 -14.93 13.00 -4.46
CA GLU A 189 -15.22 14.37 -4.88
C GLU A 189 -16.01 15.12 -3.81
N LEU A 190 -17.07 14.50 -3.28
CA LEU A 190 -17.93 15.06 -2.26
C LEU A 190 -17.18 15.35 -0.95
N LEU A 191 -16.36 14.40 -0.49
CA LEU A 191 -15.77 14.45 0.85
C LEU A 191 -14.34 14.99 0.87
N SER A 192 -13.65 15.00 -0.28
CA SER A 192 -12.22 15.31 -0.41
C SER A 192 -11.35 14.70 0.72
N PRO A 193 -11.37 13.37 0.94
CA PRO A 193 -10.68 12.78 2.07
C PRO A 193 -9.16 13.03 2.01
N PRO A 194 -8.51 13.39 3.12
CA PRO A 194 -7.11 13.85 3.11
C PRO A 194 -6.10 12.78 2.68
N TRP A 195 -6.45 11.50 2.75
CA TRP A 195 -5.58 10.41 2.27
C TRP A 195 -5.88 10.00 0.82
N ASN A 196 -6.86 10.61 0.15
CA ASN A 196 -7.03 10.46 -1.29
C ASN A 196 -6.18 11.53 -1.99
N ILE A 197 -5.17 11.11 -2.77
CA ILE A 197 -4.35 12.05 -3.55
C ILE A 197 -5.20 12.59 -4.69
N LYS A 198 -5.37 13.91 -4.76
CA LYS A 198 -5.93 14.58 -5.93
C LYS A 198 -4.92 14.45 -7.08
N LYS A 199 -5.37 13.91 -8.20
CA LYS A 199 -4.59 13.88 -9.43
C LYS A 199 -4.74 15.20 -10.18
#